data_AF-A0A6B3CAX1-F1
#
_entry.id   AF-A0A6B3CAX1-F1
#
_cell.length_a   1.000
_cell.length_b   1.000
_cell.length_c   1.000
_cell.angle_alpha   90.00
_cell.angle_beta   90.00
_cell.angle_gamma   90.00
#
_symmetry.space_group_name_H-M   'P 1'
#
loop_
_entity.id
_entity.type
_entity.pdbx_description
1 polymer ?
#
loop_
_entity_poly.entity_id
_entity_poly.type
_entity_poly.pdbx_seq_one_letter_code
_entity_poly.pdbx_strand_id
1 'polypeptide(L)'
;VLAPVVAAIPAFMAIAVIPFGPAGNEVSIFGHRTAMQLTDLPIAMLFILAVASVGIYGIVLAGWSSGSTYPLLGGLRSCAQMISY
;
A
#
# COMPACT_ATOMS: atom_id res chain seq x y z
N VAL A 1 1.72 -9.76 -15.85
CA VAL A 1 0.69 -10.17 -14.85
C VAL A 1 1.16 -10.01 -13.40
N LEU A 2 2.40 -10.39 -13.07
CA LEU A 2 2.93 -10.23 -11.70
C LEU A 2 3.10 -8.77 -11.25
N ALA A 3 3.53 -7.87 -12.15
CA ALA A 3 3.77 -6.47 -11.78
C ALA A 3 2.53 -5.74 -11.20
N PRO A 4 1.32 -5.88 -11.78
CA PRO A 4 0.08 -5.39 -11.16
C PRO A 4 -0.20 -5.96 -9.76
N VAL A 5 0.10 -7.24 -9.53
CA VAL A 5 -0.09 -7.90 -8.23
C VAL A 5 0.84 -7.30 -7.17
N VAL A 6 2.11 -7.10 -7.54
CA VAL A 6 3.12 -6.48 -6.68
C VAL A 6 2.80 -5.02 -6.37
N ALA A 7 2.11 -4.30 -7.27
CA ALA A 7 1.64 -2.94 -7.00
C ALA A 7 0.36 -2.90 -6.13
N ALA A 8 -0.57 -3.83 -6.36
CA ALA A 8 -1.88 -3.81 -5.72
C ALA A 8 -1.86 -4.34 -4.28
N ILE A 9 -1.12 -5.43 -4.00
CA ILE A 9 -1.07 -6.02 -2.65
C ILE A 9 -0.63 -4.97 -1.61
N PRO A 10 0.46 -4.21 -1.82
CA PRO A 10 0.88 -3.21 -0.84
C PRO A 10 -0.14 -2.09 -0.67
N ALA A 11 -0.83 -1.68 -1.73
CA ALA A 11 -1.87 -0.66 -1.65
C ALA A 11 -3.02 -1.06 -0.70
N PHE A 12 -3.45 -2.32 -0.74
CA PHE A 12 -4.47 -2.82 0.17
C PHE A 12 -3.95 -3.12 1.58
N MET A 13 -2.68 -3.56 1.70
CA MET A 13 -2.06 -3.82 3.00
C MET A 13 -1.96 -2.57 3.88
N ALA A 14 -1.81 -1.39 3.29
CA ALA A 14 -1.81 -0.13 4.04
C ALA A 14 -3.12 0.09 4.82
N ILE A 15 -4.26 -0.40 4.31
CA ILE A 15 -5.59 -0.24 4.92
C ILE A 15 -5.71 -1.06 6.22
N ALA A 16 -4.95 -2.14 6.38
CA ALA A 16 -5.03 -3.04 7.54
C ALA A 16 -4.74 -2.35 8.88
N VAL A 17 -3.92 -1.29 8.86
CA VAL A 17 -3.42 -0.61 10.06
C VAL A 17 -4.12 0.73 10.30
N ILE A 18 -4.96 1.19 9.37
CA ILE A 18 -5.68 2.46 9.52
C ILE A 18 -6.85 2.28 10.50
N PRO A 19 -6.91 3.05 11.60
CA PRO A 19 -8.05 3.03 12.50
C PRO A 19 -9.21 3.84 11.89
N PHE A 20 -10.20 3.17 11.32
CA PHE A 20 -11.44 3.83 10.87
C PHE A 20 -12.45 4.08 12.00
N GLY A 21 -12.20 3.49 13.18
CA GLY A 21 -13.08 3.58 14.34
C GLY A 21 -12.63 4.63 15.37
N PRO A 22 -13.48 4.95 16.36
CA PRO A 22 -13.11 5.83 17.46
C PRO A 22 -11.91 5.28 18.25
N ALA A 23 -11.07 6.17 18.76
CA ALA A 23 -9.84 5.85 19.50
C ALA A 23 -10.03 5.03 20.80
N GLY A 24 -11.28 4.72 21.19
CA GLY A 24 -11.64 4.21 22.51
C GLY A 24 -12.49 2.93 22.52
N ASN A 25 -12.31 2.03 21.56
CA ASN A 25 -12.97 0.72 21.42
C ASN A 25 -14.27 0.70 20.60
N GLU A 26 -14.18 -0.13 19.55
CA GLU A 26 -15.22 -0.97 19.00
C GLU A 26 -16.52 -0.26 18.61
N VAL A 27 -16.75 -0.16 17.30
CA VAL A 27 -18.05 0.25 16.82
C VAL A 27 -19.01 -0.92 17.03
N SER A 28 -20.13 -0.65 17.70
CA SER A 28 -21.22 -1.61 17.82
C SER A 28 -21.92 -1.70 16.47
N ILE A 29 -21.69 -2.78 15.75
CA ILE A 29 -22.34 -3.10 14.49
C ILE A 29 -23.24 -4.30 14.76
N PHE A 30 -24.57 -4.12 14.63
CA PHE A 30 -25.56 -5.16 14.89
C PHE A 30 -25.46 -5.84 16.28
N GLY A 31 -25.01 -5.10 17.31
CA GLY A 31 -24.85 -5.63 18.67
C GLY A 31 -23.52 -6.34 18.93
N HIS A 32 -22.66 -6.48 17.92
CA HIS A 32 -21.29 -6.95 18.07
C HIS A 32 -20.32 -5.77 18.13
N ARG A 33 -19.45 -5.80 19.13
CA ARG A 33 -18.35 -4.85 19.27
C ARG A 33 -17.20 -5.31 18.37
N THR A 34 -16.85 -4.51 17.37
CA THR A 34 -15.74 -4.80 16.47
C THR A 34 -14.91 -3.55 16.23
N ALA A 35 -13.59 -3.68 16.33
CA ALA A 35 -12.65 -2.66 15.93
C ALA A 35 -12.68 -2.51 14.39
N MET A 36 -12.76 -1.29 13.87
CA MET A 36 -12.65 -1.02 12.43
C MET A 36 -11.19 -0.93 11.97
N GLN A 37 -10.31 -1.72 12.57
CA GLN A 37 -8.90 -1.86 12.23
C GLN A 37 -8.58 -3.35 12.23
N LEU A 38 -7.78 -3.81 11.27
CA LEU A 38 -7.47 -5.23 11.15
C LEU A 38 -6.38 -5.63 12.14
N THR A 39 -5.30 -4.84 12.24
CA THR A 39 -4.20 -5.13 13.15
C THR A 39 -3.67 -3.86 13.80
N ASP A 40 -3.53 -3.88 15.12
CA ASP A 40 -2.84 -2.85 15.88
C ASP A 40 -1.36 -3.21 16.05
N LEU A 41 -0.48 -2.42 15.44
CA LEU A 41 0.97 -2.60 15.52
C LEU A 41 1.59 -1.36 16.17
N PRO A 42 2.43 -1.52 17.20
CA PRO A 42 3.21 -0.41 17.76
C PRO A 42 4.09 0.31 16.73
N ILE A 43 4.48 -0.41 15.66
CA ILE A 43 5.31 0.07 14.55
C ILE A 43 4.49 0.37 13.28
N ALA A 44 3.20 0.70 13.43
CA ALA A 44 2.27 0.99 12.33
C ALA A 44 2.83 1.92 11.25
N MET A 45 3.52 2.99 11.65
CA MET A 45 4.07 3.96 10.71
C MET A 45 5.23 3.39 9.87
N LEU A 46 6.10 2.57 10.48
CA LEU A 46 7.17 1.87 9.76
C LEU A 46 6.61 0.81 8.81
N PHE A 47 5.51 0.16 9.19
CA PHE A 47 4.82 -0.77 8.32
C PHE A 47 4.26 -0.08 7.07
N ILE A 48 3.59 1.07 7.22
CA ILE A 48 3.08 1.84 6.06
C ILE A 48 4.23 2.25 5.14
N LEU A 49 5.35 2.74 5.71
CA LEU A 49 6.54 3.10 4.93
C LEU A 49 7.13 1.91 4.16
N ALA A 50 7.26 0.75 4.81
CA ALA A 50 7.79 -0.46 4.19
C ALA A 50 6.89 -0.95 3.04
N VAL A 51 5.58 -0.98 3.28
CA VAL A 51 4.59 -1.43 2.30
C VAL A 51 4.54 -0.44 1.12
N ALA A 52 4.54 0.87 1.38
CA ALA A 52 4.61 1.88 0.33
C ALA A 52 5.87 1.70 -0.54
N SER A 53 7.03 1.49 0.08
CA SER A 53 8.30 1.25 -0.63
C SER A 53 8.24 0.02 -1.52
N VAL A 54 7.64 -1.08 -1.05
CA VAL A 54 7.46 -2.32 -1.85
C VAL A 54 6.53 -2.08 -3.04
N GLY A 55 5.47 -1.28 -2.88
CA GLY A 55 4.52 -0.95 -3.96
C GLY A 55 5.16 -0.24 -5.15
N ILE A 56 6.17 0.62 -4.92
CA ILE A 56 6.89 1.35 -5.98
C ILE A 56 7.60 0.39 -6.94
N TYR A 57 8.13 -0.74 -6.43
CA TYR A 57 8.75 -1.75 -7.29
C TYR A 57 7.77 -2.33 -8.31
N GLY A 58 6.48 -2.43 -7.98
CA GLY A 58 5.46 -2.86 -8.93
C GLY A 58 5.37 -1.97 -10.18
N ILE A 59 5.61 -0.67 -10.01
CA ILE A 59 5.56 0.31 -11.11
C ILE A 59 6.81 0.23 -12.00
N VAL A 60 8.00 0.11 -11.40
CA VAL A 60 9.24 -0.12 -12.16
C VAL A 60 9.14 -1.42 -12.95
N LEU A 61 8.72 -2.51 -12.29
CA LEU A 61 8.58 -3.83 -12.90
C LEU A 61 7.51 -3.83 -14.01
N ALA A 62 6.42 -3.07 -13.86
CA ALA A 62 5.42 -2.91 -14.90
C ALA A 62 6.01 -2.22 -16.14
N GLY A 63 6.73 -1.10 -15.93
CA GLY A 63 7.43 -0.38 -17.00
C GLY A 63 8.46 -1.26 -17.72
N TRP A 64 9.25 -2.03 -16.98
CA TRP A 64 10.25 -2.94 -17.56
C TRP A 64 9.62 -4.12 -18.31
N SER A 65 8.56 -4.72 -17.76
CA SER A 65 7.86 -5.86 -18.38
C SER A 65 7.16 -5.51 -19.69
N SER A 66 6.96 -4.23 -19.99
CA SER A 66 6.30 -3.77 -21.22
C SER A 66 7.13 -3.99 -22.49
N GLY A 67 8.44 -4.29 -22.36
CA GLY A 67 9.32 -4.53 -23.50
C GLY A 67 9.66 -3.30 -24.34
N SER A 68 9.24 -2.10 -23.92
CA SER A 68 9.52 -0.84 -24.61
C SER A 68 10.21 0.17 -23.69
N THR A 69 11.13 0.95 -24.25
CA THR A 69 11.89 1.98 -23.52
C THR A 69 11.00 3.15 -23.11
N TYR A 70 9.91 3.44 -23.83
CA TYR A 70 9.03 4.56 -23.52
C TYR A 70 8.22 4.35 -22.23
N PRO A 71 7.49 3.23 -22.04
CA PRO A 71 6.86 2.94 -20.75
C PRO A 71 7.87 2.72 -19.61
N LEU A 72 9.07 2.23 -19.89
CA LEU A 72 10.13 2.11 -18.89
C LEU A 72 10.55 3.49 -18.35
N LEU A 73 10.79 4.47 -19.22
CA LEU A 73 11.11 5.85 -18.81
C LEU A 73 9.95 6.50 -18.06
N GLY A 74 8.71 6.25 -18.48
CA GLY A 74 7.51 6.70 -17.76
C GLY A 74 7.43 6.10 -16.34
N GLY A 75 7.69 4.81 -16.21
CA GLY A 75 7.75 4.11 -14.92
C GLY A 75 8.82 4.67 -14.00
N LEU A 76 10.04 4.89 -14.52
CA LEU A 76 11.14 5.49 -13.74
C LEU A 76 10.82 6.90 -13.25
N ARG A 77 10.19 7.74 -14.07
CA ARG A 77 9.74 9.08 -13.64
C ARG A 77 8.71 9.02 -12.51
N SER A 78 7.71 8.14 -12.64
CA SER A 78 6.71 7.95 -11.61
C SER A 78 7.33 7.46 -10.29
N CYS A 79 8.31 6.56 -10.37
CA CYS A 79 9.00 6.04 -9.18
C CYS A 79 9.88 7.10 -8.53
N ALA A 80 10.63 7.88 -9.31
CA ALA A 80 11.43 8.97 -8.78
C ALA A 80 10.56 9.99 -8.03
N GLN A 81 9.37 10.31 -8.55
CA GLN A 81 8.43 11.19 -7.87
C GLN A 81 7.94 10.59 -6.55
N MET A 82 7.47 9.34 -6.56
CA MET A 82 6.91 8.73 -5.34
C MET A 82 7.94 8.36 -4.27
N ILE A 83 9.21 8.22 -4.61
CA ILE A 83 10.28 8.08 -3.60
C ILE A 83 10.62 9.44 -2.96
N SER A 84 10.42 10.53 -3.70
CA SER A 84 10.77 11.88 -3.24
C SER A 84 9.74 12.50 -2.28
N TYR A 85 8.51 11.94 -2.23
CA TYR A 85 7.38 12.41 -1.43
C TYR A 85 6.86 11.30 -0.52
#